data_AF-A0A3N4J7W0-F1
#
_entry.id   AF-A0A3N4J7W0-F1
#
_cell.length_a   1.000
_cell.length_b   1.000
_cell.length_c   1.000
_cell.angle_alpha   90.00
_cell.angle_beta   90.00
_cell.angle_gamma   90.00
#
_symmetry.space_group_name_H-M   'P 1'
#
loop_
_entity.id
_entity.type
_entity.pdbx_description
1 polymer ?
#
loop_
_entity_poly.entity_id
_entity_poly.type
_entity_poly.pdbx_seq_one_letter_code
_entity_poly.pdbx_strand_id
1 'polypeptide(L)'
;MFSPITQDKLKTIGHLRNTNHKGLRFMYLNHEQALTAKIMVGELHELFHREFAYMCREKAAMMGMGHELRDVGGRTFQGMSSRKEPDTAFKPSSRPLESNWPTVVIECGVSESLTHLKVDSRWWLVNSLGEVKIVILISISKPARRIYIEQWEIATVQNPQWTRANPHDFVTRPTKIHEVDIAGLVALAPAVPAPAGPAPVVTGAPLMLDFDKIFLRQPHQREGNIILTAQDLGRYAFDVWPFIQ
;
A
#
# COMPACT_ATOMS: atom_id res chain seq x y z
N MET A 1 13.96 15.19 5.78
CA MET A 1 13.19 16.20 5.03
C MET A 1 14.15 17.30 4.62
N PHE A 2 14.14 17.71 3.35
CA PHE A 2 15.07 18.69 2.79
C PHE A 2 14.28 19.91 2.30
N SER A 3 14.61 21.10 2.77
CA SER A 3 13.98 22.37 2.34
C SER A 3 14.97 23.52 2.54
N PRO A 4 14.98 24.55 1.67
CA PRO A 4 14.17 24.69 0.46
C PRO A 4 14.78 23.97 -0.75
N ILE A 5 13.94 23.28 -1.51
CA ILE A 5 14.26 22.64 -2.79
C ILE A 5 13.39 23.26 -3.87
N THR A 6 13.98 24.07 -4.74
CA THR A 6 13.28 24.69 -5.89
C THR A 6 12.96 23.66 -6.97
N GLN A 7 12.05 23.98 -7.89
CA GLN A 7 11.68 23.08 -9.00
C GLN A 7 12.88 22.67 -9.88
N ASP A 8 13.80 23.60 -10.16
CA ASP A 8 15.00 23.29 -10.95
C ASP A 8 15.97 22.38 -10.18
N LYS A 9 16.19 22.65 -8.89
CA LYS A 9 16.98 21.75 -8.03
C LYS A 9 16.34 20.36 -7.98
N LEU A 10 15.01 20.29 -7.94
CA LEU A 10 14.30 19.03 -7.92
C LEU A 10 14.42 18.24 -9.22
N LYS A 11 14.43 18.90 -10.38
CA LYS A 11 14.74 18.23 -11.65
C LYS A 11 16.14 17.61 -11.62
N THR A 12 17.14 18.36 -11.16
CA THR A 12 18.52 17.86 -11.03
C THR A 12 18.63 16.70 -10.05
N ILE A 13 18.02 16.82 -8.87
CA ILE A 13 17.97 15.76 -7.85
C ILE A 13 17.24 14.53 -8.39
N GLY A 14 16.14 14.71 -9.12
CA GLY A 14 15.41 13.64 -9.78
C GLY A 14 16.25 12.91 -10.83
N HIS A 15 17.04 13.65 -11.63
CA HIS A 15 17.94 13.06 -12.60
C HIS A 15 19.04 12.22 -11.92
N LEU A 16 19.72 12.79 -10.92
CA LEU A 16 20.75 12.10 -10.12
C LEU A 16 20.21 10.84 -9.43
N ARG A 17 18.97 10.91 -8.94
CA ARG A 17 18.29 9.75 -8.36
C ARG A 17 18.10 8.66 -9.41
N ASN A 18 17.54 9.00 -10.57
CA ASN A 18 17.24 8.03 -11.63
C ASN A 18 18.48 7.34 -12.19
N THR A 19 19.62 8.04 -12.21
CA THR A 19 20.90 7.48 -12.66
C THR A 19 21.61 6.69 -11.56
N ASN A 20 21.73 7.24 -10.34
CA ASN A 20 22.68 6.75 -9.34
C ASN A 20 22.04 6.24 -8.04
N HIS A 21 20.79 6.59 -7.76
CA HIS A 21 20.14 6.31 -6.46
C HIS A 21 18.70 5.82 -6.64
N LYS A 22 18.50 4.82 -7.51
CA LYS A 22 17.18 4.27 -7.89
C LYS A 22 16.37 3.72 -6.70
N GLY A 23 17.03 3.39 -5.59
CA GLY A 23 16.40 2.95 -4.34
C GLY A 23 15.91 4.09 -3.43
N LEU A 24 15.76 5.32 -3.94
CA LEU A 24 15.11 6.41 -3.20
C LEU A 24 13.71 6.67 -3.76
N ARG A 25 12.71 6.80 -2.88
CA ARG A 25 11.37 7.29 -3.23
C ARG A 25 11.19 8.70 -2.73
N PHE A 26 10.62 9.57 -3.57
CA PHE A 26 10.46 10.98 -3.27
C PHE A 26 9.00 11.34 -3.07
N MET A 27 8.73 12.12 -2.03
CA MET A 27 7.55 12.94 -1.89
C MET A 27 8.00 14.40 -1.91
N TYR A 28 7.45 15.20 -2.83
CA TYR A 28 7.75 16.62 -2.89
C TYR A 28 6.50 17.45 -2.67
N LEU A 29 6.61 18.44 -1.79
CA LEU A 29 5.57 19.40 -1.45
C LEU A 29 5.94 20.76 -2.09
N ASN A 30 5.17 21.19 -3.10
CA ASN A 30 5.49 22.33 -3.95
C ASN A 30 5.45 23.66 -3.15
N HIS A 31 4.47 23.84 -2.26
CA HIS A 31 4.29 25.10 -1.54
C HIS A 31 5.38 25.32 -0.49
N GLU A 32 5.76 24.25 0.22
CA GLU A 32 6.78 24.23 1.25
C GLU A 32 8.20 24.11 0.68
N GLN A 33 8.32 23.91 -0.64
CA GLN A 33 9.56 23.56 -1.33
C GLN A 33 10.31 22.43 -0.60
N ALA A 34 9.57 21.46 -0.08
CA ALA A 34 10.10 20.42 0.80
C ALA A 34 10.14 19.06 0.09
N LEU A 35 11.30 18.42 0.11
CA LEU A 35 11.52 17.07 -0.39
C LEU A 35 11.68 16.10 0.78
N THR A 36 10.84 15.08 0.83
CA THR A 36 11.07 13.90 1.65
C THR A 36 11.63 12.80 0.76
N ALA A 37 12.86 12.38 1.04
CA ALA A 37 13.44 11.19 0.44
C ALA A 37 13.31 10.03 1.42
N LYS A 38 12.59 8.99 1.00
CA LYS A 38 12.58 7.70 1.67
C LYS A 38 13.71 6.86 1.10
N ILE A 39 14.56 6.34 1.98
CA ILE A 39 15.55 5.34 1.62
C ILE A 39 14.83 4.00 1.66
N MET A 40 14.75 3.32 0.52
CA MET A 40 14.16 1.98 0.45
C MET A 40 15.22 1.03 0.99
N VAL A 41 15.11 0.69 2.27
CA VAL A 41 16.15 -0.07 2.99
C VAL A 41 16.07 -1.56 2.59
N GLY A 42 16.72 -1.89 1.47
CA GLY A 42 17.14 -3.24 1.11
C GLY A 42 16.10 -4.11 0.39
N GLU A 43 16.56 -5.28 -0.08
CA GLU A 43 15.77 -6.31 -0.77
C GLU A 43 14.50 -6.70 -0.01
N LEU A 44 14.54 -6.60 1.32
CA LEU A 44 13.41 -6.88 2.19
C LEU A 44 12.23 -5.96 1.94
N HIS A 45 12.44 -4.63 1.91
CA HIS A 45 11.32 -3.71 1.69
C HIS A 45 10.59 -4.06 0.38
N GLU A 46 11.35 -4.24 -0.70
CA GLU A 46 10.84 -4.63 -2.02
C GLU A 46 10.13 -5.99 -1.98
N LEU A 47 10.70 -6.99 -1.30
CA LEU A 47 10.10 -8.32 -1.15
C LEU A 47 8.70 -8.23 -0.52
N PHE A 48 8.54 -7.49 0.58
CA PHE A 48 7.28 -7.46 1.32
C PHE A 48 6.11 -6.93 0.49
N HIS A 49 6.28 -5.79 -0.18
CA HIS A 49 5.16 -5.24 -0.95
C HIS A 49 4.93 -5.99 -2.27
N ARG A 50 5.99 -6.53 -2.90
CA ARG A 50 5.88 -7.27 -4.15
C ARG A 50 5.23 -8.64 -3.97
N GLU A 51 5.54 -9.37 -2.91
CA GLU A 51 4.87 -10.64 -2.61
C GLU A 51 3.40 -10.44 -2.24
N PHE A 52 3.09 -9.38 -1.49
CA PHE A 52 1.70 -9.02 -1.22
C PHE A 52 0.94 -8.66 -2.51
N ALA A 53 1.58 -7.87 -3.39
CA ALA A 53 1.03 -7.51 -4.68
C ALA A 53 0.82 -8.72 -5.60
N TYR A 54 1.77 -9.65 -5.62
CA TYR A 54 1.69 -10.91 -6.37
C TYR A 54 0.47 -11.72 -5.92
N MET A 55 0.31 -11.93 -4.61
CA MET A 55 -0.85 -12.62 -4.05
C MET A 55 -2.19 -11.97 -4.46
N CYS A 56 -2.28 -10.64 -4.46
CA CYS A 56 -3.47 -9.94 -4.95
C CYS A 56 -3.74 -10.23 -6.44
N ARG A 57 -2.69 -10.21 -7.27
CA ARG A 57 -2.79 -10.48 -8.70
C ARG A 57 -3.13 -11.94 -9.00
N GLU A 58 -2.65 -12.89 -8.21
CA GLU A 58 -3.02 -14.30 -8.33
C GLU A 58 -4.52 -14.48 -8.09
N LYS A 59 -5.07 -13.90 -7.01
CA LYS A 59 -6.52 -13.95 -6.75
C LYS A 59 -7.31 -13.33 -7.91
N ALA A 60 -6.85 -12.20 -8.46
CA ALA A 60 -7.45 -11.61 -9.64
C ALA A 60 -7.38 -12.53 -10.87
N ALA A 61 -6.26 -13.19 -11.11
CA ALA A 61 -6.09 -14.12 -12.21
C ALA A 61 -7.01 -15.35 -12.08
N MET A 62 -7.20 -15.89 -10.87
CA MET A 62 -8.10 -17.02 -10.61
C MET A 62 -9.57 -16.73 -10.99
N MET A 63 -9.98 -15.47 -10.93
CA MET A 63 -11.31 -15.01 -11.37
C MET A 63 -11.34 -14.46 -12.81
N GLY A 64 -10.30 -14.69 -13.61
CA GLY A 64 -10.23 -14.24 -15.00
C GLY A 64 -9.83 -12.78 -15.20
N MET A 65 -9.47 -12.06 -14.13
CA MET A 65 -9.15 -10.63 -14.15
C MET A 65 -7.65 -10.32 -14.22
N GLY A 66 -6.80 -11.32 -14.47
CA GLY A 66 -5.34 -11.18 -14.46
C GLY A 66 -4.79 -10.18 -15.50
N HIS A 67 -5.44 -10.08 -16.66
CA HIS A 67 -5.10 -9.10 -17.71
C HIS A 67 -5.74 -7.73 -17.50
N GLU A 68 -6.77 -7.67 -16.66
CA GLU A 68 -7.52 -6.47 -16.33
C GLU A 68 -6.87 -5.66 -15.20
N LEU A 69 -6.12 -6.32 -14.32
CA LEU A 69 -5.40 -5.67 -13.22
C LEU A 69 -3.92 -5.43 -13.59
N ARG A 70 -3.59 -4.19 -13.97
CA ARG A 70 -2.24 -3.79 -14.38
C ARG A 70 -1.45 -3.24 -13.19
N ASP A 71 -0.27 -3.79 -12.97
CA ASP A 71 0.74 -3.20 -12.09
C ASP A 71 1.47 -2.06 -12.82
N VAL A 72 1.46 -0.87 -12.22
CA VAL A 72 2.08 0.34 -12.80
C VAL A 72 3.39 0.74 -12.09
N GLY A 73 3.86 -0.07 -11.13
CA GLY A 73 5.12 0.11 -10.42
C GLY A 73 5.26 1.46 -9.71
N GLY A 74 6.51 1.85 -9.42
CA GLY A 74 6.87 3.08 -8.69
C GLY A 74 6.82 4.38 -9.51
N ARG A 75 5.79 4.55 -10.34
CA ARG A 75 5.59 5.77 -11.15
C ARG A 75 5.30 6.98 -10.27
N THR A 76 5.81 8.15 -10.64
CA THR A 76 5.44 9.41 -9.97
C THR A 76 4.06 9.90 -10.39
N PHE A 77 3.18 10.15 -9.43
CA PHE A 77 1.87 10.77 -9.62
C PHE A 77 1.87 12.21 -9.11
N GLN A 78 1.19 13.09 -9.86
CA GLN A 78 1.15 14.53 -9.60
C GLN A 78 -0.19 14.90 -8.97
N GLY A 79 -0.16 15.29 -7.69
CA GLY A 79 -1.27 15.97 -7.02
C GLY A 79 -1.27 17.48 -7.30
N MET A 80 -2.25 18.20 -6.74
CA MET A 80 -2.45 19.65 -6.98
C MET A 80 -1.20 20.48 -6.67
N SER A 81 -0.55 20.21 -5.54
CA SER A 81 0.62 20.94 -5.06
C SER A 81 1.74 20.01 -4.61
N SER A 82 1.74 18.74 -5.02
CA SER A 82 2.74 17.76 -4.59
C SER A 82 2.85 16.60 -5.56
N ARG A 83 3.91 15.80 -5.43
CA ARG A 83 4.09 14.56 -6.20
C ARG A 83 4.64 13.45 -5.34
N LYS A 84 4.24 12.21 -5.63
CA LYS A 84 4.65 11.02 -4.88
C LYS A 84 4.73 9.78 -5.78
N GLU A 85 5.59 8.84 -5.42
CA GLU A 85 5.69 7.51 -6.02
C GLU A 85 5.14 6.47 -5.05
N PRO A 86 4.33 5.50 -5.51
CA PRO A 86 3.92 4.38 -4.69
C PRO A 86 5.03 3.33 -4.62
N ASP A 87 4.95 2.41 -3.66
CA ASP A 87 5.79 1.21 -3.68
C ASP A 87 5.24 0.20 -4.69
N THR A 88 3.91 0.03 -4.70
CA THR A 88 3.20 -0.69 -5.77
C THR A 88 1.84 -0.07 -5.99
N ALA A 89 1.35 -0.08 -7.23
CA ALA A 89 0.03 0.42 -7.55
C ALA A 89 -0.62 -0.40 -8.66
N PHE A 90 -1.94 -0.56 -8.58
CA PHE A 90 -2.74 -1.26 -9.58
C PHE A 90 -3.72 -0.33 -10.27
N LYS A 91 -3.90 -0.56 -11.56
CA LYS A 91 -4.83 0.16 -12.42
C LYS A 91 -5.65 -0.82 -13.27
N PRO A 92 -6.97 -0.63 -13.40
CA PRO A 92 -7.76 -1.46 -14.29
C PRO A 92 -7.52 -1.10 -15.76
N SER A 93 -7.72 -2.03 -16.69
CA SER A 93 -7.60 -1.76 -18.14
C SER A 93 -8.54 -0.64 -18.63
N SER A 94 -9.65 -0.39 -17.92
CA SER A 94 -10.55 0.73 -18.17
C SER A 94 -9.91 2.12 -17.98
N ARG A 95 -8.72 2.17 -17.36
CA ARG A 95 -7.88 3.38 -17.25
C ARG A 95 -6.60 3.18 -18.08
N PRO A 96 -6.63 3.19 -19.41
CA PRO A 96 -5.48 2.81 -20.22
C PRO A 96 -4.35 3.85 -20.17
N LEU A 97 -4.67 5.13 -19.96
CA LEU A 97 -3.70 6.21 -20.09
C LEU A 97 -2.69 6.19 -18.95
N GLU A 98 -1.46 6.48 -19.31
CA GLU A 98 -0.35 6.66 -18.40
C GLU A 98 -0.60 7.68 -17.28
N SER A 99 -1.35 8.74 -17.58
CA SER A 99 -1.73 9.79 -16.63
C SER A 99 -2.87 9.40 -15.69
N ASN A 100 -3.57 8.29 -15.96
CA ASN A 100 -4.65 7.86 -15.08
C ASN A 100 -4.09 7.35 -13.75
N TRP A 101 -4.70 7.83 -12.66
CA TRP A 101 -4.38 7.36 -11.33
C TRP A 101 -4.72 5.87 -11.16
N PRO A 102 -3.99 5.14 -10.29
CA PRO A 102 -4.34 3.79 -9.91
C PRO A 102 -5.65 3.76 -9.09
N THR A 103 -6.27 2.60 -8.98
CA THR A 103 -7.40 2.38 -8.05
C THR A 103 -6.94 1.81 -6.72
N VAL A 104 -5.83 1.06 -6.71
CA VAL A 104 -5.22 0.49 -5.51
C VAL A 104 -3.77 0.96 -5.40
N VAL A 105 -3.37 1.39 -4.20
CA VAL A 105 -1.98 1.73 -3.87
C VAL A 105 -1.54 0.90 -2.67
N ILE A 106 -0.31 0.38 -2.71
CA ILE A 106 0.33 -0.33 -1.61
C ILE A 106 1.56 0.49 -1.19
N GLU A 107 1.66 0.81 0.08
CA GLU A 107 2.83 1.44 0.71
C GLU A 107 3.33 0.53 1.82
N CYS A 108 4.64 0.28 1.83
CA CYS A 108 5.31 -0.57 2.80
C CYS A 108 6.32 0.24 3.59
N GLY A 109 6.38 -0.01 4.89
CA GLY A 109 7.32 0.62 5.80
C GLY A 109 8.05 -0.44 6.61
N VAL A 110 9.34 -0.61 6.32
CA VAL A 110 10.26 -1.39 7.16
C VAL A 110 10.98 -0.41 8.07
N SER A 111 10.75 -0.50 9.38
CA SER A 111 11.26 0.47 10.37
C SER A 111 10.74 1.91 10.22
N GLU A 112 9.93 2.21 9.20
CA GLU A 112 9.16 3.44 9.11
C GLU A 112 7.99 3.40 10.11
N SER A 113 7.73 4.52 10.78
CA SER A 113 6.61 4.60 11.72
C SER A 113 5.28 4.44 10.98
N LEU A 114 4.35 3.68 11.57
CA LEU A 114 2.98 3.57 11.06
C LEU A 114 2.32 4.95 10.91
N THR A 115 2.71 5.93 11.74
CA THR A 115 2.25 7.32 11.62
C THR A 115 2.61 7.95 10.28
N HIS A 116 3.80 7.68 9.73
CA HIS A 116 4.19 8.18 8.41
C HIS A 116 3.41 7.49 7.29
N LEU A 117 3.24 6.16 7.34
CA LEU A 117 2.42 5.44 6.37
C LEU A 117 0.97 5.96 6.33
N LYS A 118 0.42 6.36 7.49
CA LYS A 118 -0.90 7.01 7.58
C LYS A 118 -0.94 8.40 6.95
N VAL A 119 0.20 9.10 6.81
CA VAL A 119 0.29 10.34 6.02
C VAL A 119 0.25 10.00 4.53
N ASP A 120 0.94 8.93 4.12
CA ASP A 120 0.94 8.47 2.73
C ASP A 120 -0.47 8.06 2.26
N SER A 121 -1.22 7.31 3.07
CA SER A 121 -2.59 6.93 2.70
C SER A 121 -3.51 8.12 2.50
N ARG A 122 -3.43 9.12 3.39
CA ARG A 122 -4.17 10.38 3.24
C ARG A 122 -3.75 11.12 1.98
N TRP A 123 -2.46 11.17 1.69
CA TRP A 123 -1.95 11.82 0.49
C TRP A 123 -2.58 11.23 -0.77
N TRP A 124 -2.55 9.90 -0.92
CA TRP A 124 -3.12 9.20 -2.09
C TRP A 124 -4.63 9.40 -2.21
N LEU A 125 -5.37 9.23 -1.13
CA LEU A 125 -6.83 9.30 -1.15
C LEU A 125 -7.34 10.72 -1.41
N VAL A 126 -6.65 11.75 -0.92
CA VAL A 126 -7.07 13.15 -1.08
C VAL A 126 -6.57 13.76 -2.39
N ASN A 127 -5.29 13.55 -2.74
CA ASN A 127 -4.70 14.21 -3.91
C ASN A 127 -5.07 13.56 -5.25
N SER A 128 -5.59 12.33 -5.23
CA SER A 128 -6.09 11.67 -6.43
C SER A 128 -7.49 12.13 -6.85
N LEU A 129 -8.12 13.06 -6.12
CA LEU A 129 -9.49 13.53 -6.37
C LEU A 129 -10.51 12.39 -6.43
N GLY A 130 -10.33 11.39 -5.56
CA GLY A 130 -11.18 10.21 -5.50
C GLY A 130 -10.87 9.14 -6.54
N GLU A 131 -9.81 9.29 -7.35
CA GLU A 131 -9.45 8.27 -8.33
C GLU A 131 -8.82 7.03 -7.70
N VAL A 132 -8.02 7.19 -6.64
CA VAL A 132 -7.55 6.08 -5.80
C VAL A 132 -8.68 5.68 -4.86
N LYS A 133 -9.02 4.39 -4.85
CA LYS A 133 -10.14 3.84 -4.07
C LYS A 133 -9.67 3.13 -2.80
N ILE A 134 -8.55 2.43 -2.88
CA ILE A 134 -8.01 1.61 -1.79
C ILE A 134 -6.52 1.95 -1.60
N VAL A 135 -6.11 2.18 -0.36
CA VAL A 135 -4.70 2.20 0.03
C VAL A 135 -4.43 1.12 1.06
N ILE A 136 -3.47 0.24 0.78
CA ILE A 136 -2.98 -0.77 1.70
C ILE A 136 -1.66 -0.28 2.29
N LEU A 137 -1.59 -0.22 3.62
CA LEU A 137 -0.36 0.05 4.34
C LEU A 137 0.17 -1.25 4.92
N ILE A 138 1.45 -1.54 4.71
CA ILE A 138 2.14 -2.71 5.26
C ILE A 138 3.25 -2.20 6.19
N SER A 139 3.07 -2.35 7.49
CA SER A 139 4.06 -1.96 8.50
C SER A 139 4.77 -3.19 9.05
N ILE A 140 6.10 -3.21 8.93
CA ILE A 140 6.94 -4.35 9.30
C ILE A 140 7.77 -4.02 10.54
N SER A 141 7.58 -4.82 11.59
CA SER A 141 8.45 -4.82 12.76
C SER A 141 9.34 -6.05 12.74
N LYS A 142 10.61 -5.86 12.37
CA LYS A 142 11.62 -6.94 12.39
C LYS A 142 11.84 -7.50 13.80
N PRO A 143 12.03 -6.68 14.86
CA PRO A 143 12.28 -7.20 16.20
C PRO A 143 11.11 -8.03 16.74
N ALA A 144 9.88 -7.63 16.41
CA ALA A 144 8.68 -8.35 16.84
C ALA A 144 8.24 -9.46 15.89
N ARG A 145 8.92 -9.64 14.74
CA ARG A 145 8.49 -10.51 13.61
C ARG A 145 7.00 -10.37 13.33
N ARG A 146 6.59 -9.13 13.10
CA ARG A 146 5.19 -8.74 12.96
C ARG A 146 4.95 -7.98 11.67
N ILE A 147 3.91 -8.38 10.92
CA ILE A 147 3.37 -7.66 9.78
C ILE A 147 2.03 -7.10 10.21
N TYR A 148 1.88 -5.79 10.15
CA TYR A 148 0.61 -5.12 10.41
C TYR A 148 0.12 -4.45 9.13
N ILE A 149 -1.10 -4.78 8.73
CA ILE A 149 -1.71 -4.31 7.48
C ILE A 149 -2.91 -3.44 7.83
N GLU A 150 -3.00 -2.25 7.23
CA GLU A 150 -4.19 -1.40 7.31
C GLU A 150 -4.77 -1.16 5.91
N GLN A 151 -6.09 -1.27 5.76
CA GLN A 151 -6.81 -0.85 4.56
C GLN A 151 -7.49 0.50 4.80
N TRP A 152 -7.18 1.45 3.93
CA TRP A 152 -7.65 2.83 4.00
C TRP A 152 -8.44 3.20 2.75
N GLU A 153 -9.55 3.89 2.97
CA GLU A 153 -10.44 4.36 1.91
C GLU A 153 -11.03 5.73 2.26
N ILE A 154 -11.64 6.41 1.29
CA ILE A 154 -12.54 7.51 1.57
C ILE A 154 -13.88 6.93 2.04
N ALA A 155 -14.24 7.18 3.29
CA ALA A 155 -15.50 6.71 3.88
C ALA A 155 -16.24 7.87 4.56
N THR A 156 -17.56 7.80 4.54
CA THR A 156 -18.43 8.65 5.35
C THR A 156 -18.59 8.03 6.73
N VAL A 157 -18.08 8.70 7.75
CA VAL A 157 -18.10 8.24 9.14
C VAL A 157 -18.77 9.28 10.03
N GLN A 158 -19.20 8.86 11.22
CA GLN A 158 -19.67 9.79 12.24
C GLN A 158 -18.58 10.83 12.53
N ASN A 159 -19.00 12.10 12.61
CA ASN A 159 -18.08 13.20 12.82
C ASN A 159 -17.54 13.15 14.26
N PRO A 160 -16.24 12.83 14.47
CA PRO A 160 -15.68 12.80 15.82
C PRO A 160 -15.47 14.20 16.41
N GLN A 161 -15.55 15.24 15.58
CA GLN A 161 -15.45 16.65 15.98
C GLN A 161 -16.83 17.32 16.02
N TRP A 162 -17.87 16.52 16.20
CA TRP A 162 -19.21 17.05 16.38
C TRP A 162 -19.21 18.07 17.52
N THR A 163 -19.70 19.27 17.23
CA THR A 163 -19.90 20.33 18.21
C THR A 163 -21.22 21.03 17.89
N ARG A 164 -21.83 21.68 18.89
CA ARG A 164 -23.04 22.48 18.66
C ARG A 164 -22.86 23.57 17.59
N ALA A 165 -21.62 24.02 17.36
CA ALA A 165 -21.28 25.03 16.34
C ALA A 165 -21.04 24.43 14.93
N ASN A 166 -20.80 23.13 14.81
CA ASN A 166 -20.69 22.41 13.54
C ASN A 166 -21.52 21.12 13.59
N PRO A 167 -22.85 21.21 13.34
CA PRO A 167 -23.79 20.12 13.56
C PRO A 167 -23.79 19.06 12.45
N HIS A 168 -22.67 18.87 11.75
CA HIS A 168 -22.57 17.84 10.72
C HIS A 168 -22.34 16.49 11.40
N ASP A 169 -23.35 15.64 11.39
CA ASP A 169 -23.31 14.32 12.04
C ASP A 169 -22.33 13.35 11.36
N PHE A 170 -22.05 13.56 10.08
CA PHE A 170 -21.16 12.74 9.28
C PHE A 170 -20.13 13.55 8.52
N VAL A 171 -18.97 12.96 8.30
CA VAL A 171 -17.86 13.53 7.52
C VAL A 171 -17.29 12.47 6.58
N THR A 172 -17.01 12.87 5.35
CA THR A 172 -16.32 12.03 4.36
C THR A 172 -14.82 12.30 4.43
N ARG A 173 -14.02 11.29 4.77
CA ARG A 173 -12.57 11.46 4.94
C ARG A 173 -11.80 10.14 4.75
N PRO A 174 -10.47 10.20 4.56
CA PRO A 174 -9.62 9.02 4.66
C PRO A 174 -9.80 8.33 6.00
N THR A 175 -10.19 7.07 5.97
CA THR A 175 -10.56 6.28 7.14
C THR A 175 -9.96 4.89 7.00
N LYS A 176 -9.40 4.37 8.09
CA LYS A 176 -9.04 2.96 8.19
C LYS A 176 -10.33 2.15 8.31
N ILE A 177 -10.63 1.35 7.32
CA ILE A 177 -11.85 0.52 7.31
C ILE A 177 -11.57 -0.89 7.82
N HIS A 178 -10.31 -1.32 7.78
CA HIS A 178 -9.93 -2.67 8.18
C HIS A 178 -8.45 -2.75 8.56
N GLU A 179 -8.11 -3.76 9.36
CA GLU A 179 -6.74 -4.07 9.73
C GLU A 179 -6.53 -5.57 9.90
N VAL A 180 -5.32 -6.02 9.59
CA VAL A 180 -4.86 -7.38 9.85
C VAL A 180 -3.56 -7.33 10.62
N ASP A 181 -3.45 -8.19 11.62
CA ASP A 181 -2.22 -8.42 12.36
C ASP A 181 -1.69 -9.83 12.12
N ILE A 182 -0.44 -9.93 11.71
CA ILE A 182 0.26 -11.21 11.52
C ILE A 182 1.45 -11.24 12.47
N ALA A 183 1.34 -12.07 13.52
CA ALA A 183 2.34 -12.18 14.57
C ALA A 183 2.74 -13.66 14.77
N GLY A 184 4.02 -13.90 15.09
CA GLY A 184 4.48 -15.22 15.50
C GLY A 184 5.80 -15.65 14.88
N LEU A 185 6.42 -16.67 15.49
CA LEU A 185 7.66 -17.26 15.02
C LEU A 185 7.37 -18.14 13.81
N VAL A 186 7.72 -17.69 12.61
CA VAL A 186 7.95 -18.65 11.51
C VAL A 186 9.14 -19.49 11.91
N ALA A 187 8.89 -20.76 12.27
CA ALA A 187 9.98 -21.72 12.44
C ALA A 187 10.67 -21.89 11.09
N LEU A 188 11.95 -21.52 11.01
CA LEU A 188 12.82 -21.92 9.91
C LEU A 188 12.87 -23.44 9.97
N ALA A 189 12.22 -24.13 9.03
CA ALA A 189 12.27 -25.58 8.98
C ALA A 189 13.74 -26.03 8.82
N PRO A 190 14.27 -26.93 9.66
CA PRO A 190 15.41 -27.75 9.26
C PRO A 190 14.96 -28.69 8.13
N ALA A 191 15.90 -29.19 7.33
CA ALA A 191 15.67 -30.15 6.24
C ALA A 191 15.18 -31.55 6.69
N VAL A 192 14.44 -31.64 7.80
CA VAL A 192 13.91 -32.86 8.41
C VAL A 192 12.43 -32.61 8.74
N PRO A 193 11.52 -33.58 8.53
CA PRO A 193 10.12 -33.42 8.91
C PRO A 193 9.98 -33.41 10.44
N ALA A 194 10.21 -32.24 11.04
CA ALA A 194 9.82 -31.93 12.41
C ALA A 194 8.31 -31.59 12.45
N PRO A 195 7.61 -31.77 13.58
CA PRO A 195 6.22 -31.34 13.69
C PRO A 195 6.17 -29.84 13.37
N ALA A 196 5.17 -29.45 12.56
CA ALA A 196 5.02 -28.07 12.09
C ALA A 196 5.26 -27.10 13.24
N GLY A 197 6.30 -26.27 13.13
CA GLY A 197 6.53 -25.19 14.10
C GLY A 197 5.30 -24.29 14.19
N PRO A 198 5.19 -23.44 15.23
CA PRO A 198 4.00 -22.63 15.42
C PRO A 198 3.73 -21.80 14.16
N ALA A 199 2.56 -21.99 13.55
CA ALA A 199 2.14 -21.21 12.39
C ALA A 199 1.98 -19.73 12.80
N PRO A 200 2.17 -18.78 11.87
CA PRO A 200 1.87 -17.38 12.15
C PRO A 200 0.39 -17.24 12.56
N VAL A 201 0.15 -16.46 13.63
CA VAL A 201 -1.19 -16.11 14.08
C VAL A 201 -1.66 -14.92 13.26
N VAL A 202 -2.73 -15.10 12.49
CA VAL A 202 -3.35 -14.05 11.68
C VAL A 202 -4.65 -13.61 12.35
N THR A 203 -4.70 -12.35 12.78
CA THR A 203 -5.87 -11.73 13.41
C THR A 203 -6.46 -10.68 12.47
N GLY A 204 -7.79 -10.60 12.40
CA GLY A 204 -8.49 -9.63 11.55
C GLY A 204 -8.79 -10.11 10.14
N ALA A 205 -8.27 -11.26 9.70
CA ALA A 205 -8.59 -11.83 8.39
C ALA A 205 -10.09 -12.21 8.24
N PRO A 206 -10.62 -12.25 7.00
CA PRO A 206 -9.93 -11.99 5.73
C PRO A 206 -9.78 -10.50 5.40
N LEU A 207 -8.70 -10.15 4.71
CA LEU A 207 -8.57 -8.84 4.06
C LEU A 207 -9.30 -8.87 2.72
N MET A 208 -10.21 -7.91 2.48
CA MET A 208 -11.07 -7.88 1.31
C MET A 208 -10.91 -6.58 0.53
N LEU A 209 -10.54 -6.68 -0.74
CA LEU A 209 -10.51 -5.55 -1.66
C LEU A 209 -11.69 -5.64 -2.62
N ASP A 210 -12.58 -4.66 -2.55
CA ASP A 210 -13.85 -4.69 -3.30
C ASP A 210 -13.64 -4.59 -4.81
N PHE A 211 -14.32 -5.46 -5.54
CA PHE A 211 -14.18 -5.58 -6.99
C PHE A 211 -14.52 -4.27 -7.71
N ASP A 212 -15.64 -3.63 -7.35
CA ASP A 212 -16.11 -2.43 -8.00
C ASP A 212 -15.18 -1.23 -7.77
N LYS A 213 -14.51 -1.18 -6.61
CA LYS A 213 -13.45 -0.20 -6.34
C LYS A 213 -12.20 -0.44 -7.19
N ILE A 214 -11.82 -1.70 -7.39
CA ILE A 214 -10.63 -2.05 -8.19
C ILE A 214 -10.88 -1.81 -9.69
N PHE A 215 -11.98 -2.34 -10.21
CA PHE A 215 -12.27 -2.44 -11.64
C PHE A 215 -13.24 -1.40 -12.17
N LEU A 216 -13.84 -0.59 -11.28
CA LEU A 216 -14.73 0.54 -11.61
C LEU A 216 -16.02 0.09 -12.32
N ARG A 217 -16.47 -1.13 -12.05
CA ARG A 217 -17.72 -1.72 -12.54
C ARG A 217 -18.19 -2.84 -11.60
N GLN A 218 -19.45 -3.22 -11.70
CA GLN A 218 -19.98 -4.36 -10.95
C GLN A 218 -19.40 -5.69 -11.45
N PRO A 219 -19.24 -6.69 -10.57
CA PRO A 219 -18.75 -8.02 -10.95
C PRO A 219 -19.79 -8.81 -11.76
N HIS A 220 -19.30 -9.63 -12.68
CA HIS A 220 -20.08 -10.68 -13.34
C HIS A 220 -20.08 -11.99 -12.54
N GLN A 221 -20.77 -13.03 -13.03
CA GLN A 221 -21.06 -14.27 -12.30
C GLN A 221 -19.82 -15.03 -11.75
N ARG A 222 -18.61 -14.80 -12.30
CA ARG A 222 -17.36 -15.45 -11.88
C ARG A 222 -16.33 -14.48 -11.28
N GLU A 223 -16.70 -13.21 -11.21
CA GLU A 223 -15.86 -12.15 -10.69
C GLU A 223 -16.30 -11.81 -9.26
N GLY A 224 -15.39 -11.31 -8.45
CA GLY A 224 -15.70 -10.96 -7.07
C GLY A 224 -14.56 -10.23 -6.40
N ASN A 225 -14.73 -9.95 -5.12
CA ASN A 225 -13.72 -9.26 -4.34
C ASN A 225 -12.42 -10.07 -4.31
N ILE A 226 -11.27 -9.39 -4.25
CA ILE A 226 -10.02 -10.06 -3.92
C ILE A 226 -10.07 -10.34 -2.41
N ILE A 227 -10.12 -11.62 -2.05
CA ILE A 227 -10.21 -12.09 -0.67
C ILE A 227 -8.88 -12.75 -0.30
N LEU A 228 -8.16 -12.16 0.65
CA LEU A 228 -6.95 -12.74 1.24
C LEU A 228 -7.31 -13.36 2.58
N THR A 229 -7.38 -14.69 2.61
CA THR A 229 -7.75 -15.46 3.80
C THR A 229 -6.62 -15.48 4.83
N ALA A 230 -6.92 -15.94 6.06
CA ALA A 230 -5.89 -16.17 7.06
C ALA A 230 -4.79 -17.13 6.56
N GLN A 231 -5.15 -18.12 5.73
CA GLN A 231 -4.19 -19.04 5.13
C GLN A 231 -3.28 -18.34 4.12
N ASP A 232 -3.85 -17.52 3.23
CA ASP A 232 -3.08 -16.75 2.24
C ASP A 232 -2.09 -15.81 2.94
N LEU A 233 -2.56 -15.08 3.96
CA LEU A 233 -1.76 -14.11 4.72
C LEU A 233 -0.70 -14.79 5.59
N GLY A 234 -1.01 -15.97 6.14
CA GLY A 234 -0.03 -16.80 6.84
C GLY A 234 1.05 -17.34 5.90
N ARG A 235 0.67 -17.73 4.67
CA ARG A 235 1.62 -18.15 3.63
C ARG A 235 2.52 -16.99 3.20
N TYR A 236 1.94 -15.82 2.95
CA TYR A 236 2.69 -14.59 2.68
C TYR A 236 3.75 -14.32 3.75
N ALA A 237 3.40 -14.39 5.03
CA ALA A 237 4.36 -14.25 6.12
C ALA A 237 5.46 -15.33 6.08
N PHE A 238 5.11 -16.58 5.81
CA PHE A 238 6.07 -17.67 5.67
C PHE A 238 7.07 -17.43 4.54
N ASP A 239 6.64 -16.84 3.43
CA ASP A 239 7.48 -16.63 2.25
C ASP A 239 8.42 -15.43 2.41
N VAL A 240 8.07 -14.41 3.21
CA VAL A 240 8.90 -13.18 3.36
C VAL A 240 9.85 -13.21 4.56
N TRP A 241 9.48 -13.84 5.68
CA TRP A 241 10.29 -13.82 6.90
C TRP A 241 11.65 -14.53 6.81
N PRO A 242 11.83 -15.65 6.09
CA PRO A 242 13.12 -16.36 6.00
C PRO A 242 14.26 -15.51 5.43
N PHE A 243 13.93 -14.46 4.67
CA PHE A 243 14.91 -13.57 4.06
C PHE A 243 15.38 -12.46 5.00
N ILE A 244 14.77 -12.34 6.19
CA ILE A 244 15.16 -11.38 7.23
C ILE A 244 16.15 -12.06 8.18
N GLN A 245 17.43 -11.77 7.99
CA GLN A 245 18.50 -12.05 8.95
C GLN A 245 18.45 -11.07 10.13
#